data_AF-A0A933MBV7-F1
#
_entry.id   AF-A0A933MBV7-F1
#
_cell.length_a   1.000
_cell.length_b   1.000
_cell.length_c   1.000
_cell.angle_alpha   90.00
_cell.angle_beta   90.00
_cell.angle_gamma   90.00
#
_symmetry.space_group_name_H-M   'P 1'
#
loop_
_entity.id
_entity.type
_entity.pdbx_description
1 polymer ?
#
loop_
_entity_poly.entity_id
_entity_poly.type
_entity_poly.pdbx_seq_one_letter_code
_entity_poly.pdbx_strand_id
1 'polypeptide(L)'
;MFKDIDIFVAAAQAIWNGQDPYRLAGMEAFYPLPFYFLFLPFAWLPLPVVHALWSGMSGIVFVAILKRRALPAMLSAQALLTFLLGQVDIVMMGLYAMIQSGGKRGGIALAFLVLKPHIVLLLAPFLLWRWWQTNRRQLWWFLAVGSVLALASFILQPNWAFSLLARSGERMRVSISSSLWGMLSFLPAPVWFGVVVLIAVALIVWVWRWKNVDAVETLGLFLSPFIFAYNYIPLYTMFKSSRVLLAMAALSWFGFWIADMQSNDRASALVAVFAIILFARQWLRERHSQKPDEGG
;
A
#
# COMPACT_ATOMS: atom_id res chain seq x y z
N MET A 1 2.68 -19.42 -12.18
CA MET A 1 2.40 -18.05 -11.66
C MET A 1 3.74 -17.34 -11.57
N PHE A 2 3.94 -16.25 -12.31
CA PHE A 2 5.16 -15.45 -12.17
C PHE A 2 5.17 -14.79 -10.79
N LYS A 3 6.35 -14.70 -10.17
CA LYS A 3 6.50 -13.87 -8.98
C LYS A 3 6.52 -12.41 -9.42
N ASP A 4 5.97 -11.52 -8.62
CA ASP A 4 5.90 -10.09 -8.94
C ASP A 4 7.30 -9.49 -9.17
N ILE A 5 8.29 -9.94 -8.40
CA ILE A 5 9.68 -9.53 -8.60
C ILE A 5 10.24 -9.91 -9.98
N ASP A 6 9.80 -11.02 -10.58
CA ASP A 6 10.24 -11.43 -11.92
C ASP A 6 9.72 -10.45 -12.96
N ILE A 7 8.45 -10.03 -12.80
CA ILE A 7 7.80 -9.01 -13.64
C ILE A 7 8.55 -7.68 -13.49
N PHE A 8 8.90 -7.28 -12.26
CA PHE A 8 9.58 -6.00 -12.02
C PHE A 8 10.98 -5.96 -12.65
N VAL A 9 11.75 -7.03 -12.51
CA VAL A 9 13.10 -7.11 -13.09
C VAL A 9 13.05 -7.20 -14.61
N ALA A 10 12.14 -7.99 -15.16
CA ALA A 10 12.04 -8.11 -16.61
C ALA A 10 11.51 -6.82 -17.26
N ALA A 11 10.63 -6.06 -16.57
CA ALA A 11 10.28 -4.69 -16.99
C ALA A 11 11.50 -3.75 -16.94
N ALA A 12 12.32 -3.82 -15.89
CA ALA A 12 13.56 -3.04 -15.80
C ALA A 12 14.58 -3.41 -16.88
N GLN A 13 14.69 -4.68 -17.24
CA GLN A 13 15.50 -5.17 -18.36
C GLN A 13 15.02 -4.62 -19.70
N ALA A 14 13.70 -4.58 -19.93
CA ALA A 14 13.17 -3.95 -21.14
C ALA A 14 13.52 -2.46 -21.22
N ILE A 15 13.36 -1.72 -20.12
CA ILE A 15 13.77 -0.30 -20.06
C ILE A 15 15.26 -0.17 -20.39
N TRP A 16 16.10 -1.03 -19.82
CA TRP A 16 17.54 -1.04 -20.10
C TRP A 16 17.86 -1.27 -21.59
N ASN A 17 17.08 -2.13 -22.25
CA ASN A 17 17.23 -2.47 -23.65
C ASN A 17 16.50 -1.50 -24.61
N GLY A 18 15.96 -0.39 -24.11
CA GLY A 18 15.20 0.57 -24.91
C GLY A 18 13.86 0.03 -25.42
N GLN A 19 13.31 -1.00 -24.76
CA GLN A 19 12.02 -1.62 -25.09
C GLN A 19 10.90 -1.07 -24.19
N ASP A 20 9.67 -1.07 -24.70
CA ASP A 20 8.47 -0.72 -23.94
C ASP A 20 8.10 -1.89 -22.99
N PRO A 21 8.22 -1.73 -21.65
CA PRO A 21 7.88 -2.79 -20.70
C PRO A 21 6.39 -3.16 -20.75
N TYR A 22 5.52 -2.27 -21.23
CA TYR A 22 4.09 -2.52 -21.39
C TYR A 22 3.74 -3.33 -22.63
N ARG A 23 4.71 -3.68 -23.50
CA ARG A 23 4.49 -4.51 -24.70
C ARG A 23 5.08 -5.90 -24.61
N LEU A 24 5.71 -6.25 -23.48
CA LEU A 24 6.26 -7.58 -23.28
C LEU A 24 5.14 -8.63 -23.24
N ALA A 25 5.26 -9.63 -24.12
CA ALA A 25 4.32 -10.74 -24.22
C ALA A 25 4.36 -11.60 -22.95
N GLY A 26 3.19 -11.96 -22.42
CA GLY A 26 3.07 -12.81 -21.23
C GLY A 26 3.47 -12.15 -19.90
N MET A 27 3.87 -10.87 -19.90
CA MET A 27 4.19 -10.12 -18.67
C MET A 27 3.13 -9.08 -18.37
N GLU A 28 2.58 -9.08 -17.17
CA GLU A 28 1.61 -8.06 -16.75
C GLU A 28 2.35 -6.89 -16.10
N ALA A 29 2.75 -5.88 -16.88
CA ALA A 29 3.26 -4.61 -16.35
C ALA A 29 2.10 -3.65 -16.06
N PHE A 30 1.84 -3.36 -14.78
CA PHE A 30 0.67 -2.60 -14.31
C PHE A 30 1.01 -1.43 -13.38
N TYR A 31 2.29 -1.12 -13.18
CA TYR A 31 2.74 0.04 -12.42
C TYR A 31 3.14 1.19 -13.35
N PRO A 32 3.08 2.46 -12.89
CA PRO A 32 3.67 3.58 -13.59
C PRO A 32 5.14 3.33 -13.93
N LEU A 33 5.60 3.79 -15.09
CA LEU A 33 6.97 3.57 -15.56
C LEU A 33 8.05 3.89 -14.51
N PRO A 34 7.96 5.01 -13.74
CA PRO A 34 9.00 5.32 -12.76
C PRO A 34 9.10 4.32 -11.60
N PHE A 35 8.09 3.47 -11.38
CA PHE A 35 8.17 2.36 -10.43
C PHE A 35 9.28 1.37 -10.80
N TYR A 36 9.42 1.05 -12.09
CA TYR A 36 10.39 0.07 -12.57
C TYR A 36 11.83 0.59 -12.47
N PHE A 37 12.04 1.89 -12.30
CA PHE A 37 13.37 2.45 -12.06
C PHE A 37 13.99 1.96 -10.74
N LEU A 38 13.17 1.60 -9.76
CA LEU A 38 13.62 0.97 -8.51
C LEU A 38 14.33 -0.37 -8.75
N PHE A 39 14.04 -1.01 -9.89
CA PHE A 39 14.54 -2.33 -10.23
C PHE A 39 15.68 -2.32 -11.25
N LEU A 40 16.06 -1.15 -11.78
CA LEU A 40 17.19 -1.01 -12.71
C LEU A 40 18.51 -1.58 -12.15
N PRO A 41 18.86 -1.39 -10.85
CA PRO A 41 20.08 -2.01 -10.29
C PRO A 41 20.08 -3.54 -10.33
N PHE A 42 18.91 -4.18 -10.45
CA PHE A 42 18.77 -5.63 -10.51
C PHE A 42 18.67 -6.17 -11.94
N ALA A 43 18.55 -5.30 -12.95
CA ALA A 43 18.26 -5.71 -14.33
C ALA A 43 19.28 -6.70 -14.91
N TRP A 44 20.54 -6.63 -14.49
CA TRP A 44 21.61 -7.49 -15.01
C TRP A 44 21.97 -8.68 -14.12
N LEU A 45 21.31 -8.82 -12.97
CA LEU A 45 21.63 -9.89 -12.05
C LEU A 45 20.84 -11.16 -12.40
N PRO A 46 21.42 -12.36 -12.21
CA PRO A 46 20.67 -13.60 -12.33
C PRO A 46 19.47 -13.62 -11.38
N LEU A 47 18.30 -14.08 -11.84
CA LEU A 47 17.06 -14.09 -11.03
C LEU A 47 17.23 -14.70 -9.62
N PRO A 48 17.94 -15.83 -9.41
CA PRO A 48 18.17 -16.35 -8.07
C PRO A 48 18.88 -15.35 -7.13
N VAL A 49 19.83 -14.59 -7.66
CA VAL A 49 20.55 -13.54 -6.93
C VAL A 49 19.61 -12.39 -6.61
N VAL A 50 18.79 -11.96 -7.57
CA VAL A 50 17.77 -10.93 -7.34
C VAL A 50 16.82 -11.34 -6.23
N HIS A 51 16.28 -12.57 -6.27
CA HIS A 51 15.38 -13.05 -5.22
C HIS A 51 16.04 -13.05 -3.84
N ALA A 52 17.29 -13.50 -3.74
CA ALA A 52 18.03 -13.52 -2.48
C ALA A 52 18.26 -12.09 -1.95
N LEU A 53 18.70 -11.17 -2.81
CA LEU A 53 18.93 -9.77 -2.44
C LEU A 53 17.63 -9.05 -2.08
N TRP A 54 16.57 -9.24 -2.86
CA TRP A 54 15.27 -8.61 -2.63
C TRP A 54 14.62 -9.09 -1.33
N SER A 55 14.62 -10.41 -1.09
CA SER A 55 14.13 -10.99 0.15
C SER A 55 14.99 -10.59 1.34
N GLY A 56 16.32 -10.57 1.20
CA GLY A 56 17.23 -10.11 2.23
C GLY A 56 17.00 -8.64 2.61
N MET A 57 16.90 -7.75 1.62
CA MET A 57 16.61 -6.34 1.83
C MET A 57 15.23 -6.14 2.48
N SER A 58 14.21 -6.84 1.99
CA SER A 58 12.87 -6.81 2.59
C SER A 58 12.91 -7.31 4.04
N GLY A 59 13.62 -8.40 4.31
CA GLY A 59 13.80 -8.95 5.66
C GLY A 59 14.47 -7.95 6.61
N ILE A 60 15.54 -7.30 6.16
CA ILE A 60 16.23 -6.26 6.92
C ILE A 60 15.29 -5.10 7.23
N VAL A 61 14.56 -4.58 6.24
CA VAL A 61 13.59 -3.49 6.42
C VAL A 61 12.50 -3.90 7.42
N PHE A 62 11.95 -5.10 7.25
CA PHE A 62 10.89 -5.64 8.10
C PHE A 62 11.33 -5.74 9.57
N VAL A 63 12.50 -6.32 9.82
CA VAL A 63 13.08 -6.47 11.16
C VAL A 63 13.47 -5.11 11.75
N ALA A 64 14.06 -4.21 10.96
CA ALA A 64 14.48 -2.89 11.43
C ALA A 64 13.29 -2.04 11.95
N ILE A 65 12.14 -2.13 11.27
CA ILE A 65 10.94 -1.35 11.60
C ILE A 65 10.17 -1.99 12.77
N LEU A 66 9.94 -3.30 12.72
CA LEU A 66 9.10 -3.98 13.70
C LEU A 66 9.90 -4.42 14.94
N LYS A 67 11.22 -4.60 14.83
CA LYS A 67 12.11 -5.04 15.91
C LYS A 67 11.61 -6.35 16.53
N ARG A 68 11.38 -6.38 17.84
CA ARG A 68 10.81 -7.55 18.56
C ARG A 68 9.41 -7.95 18.08
N ARG A 69 8.71 -7.06 17.36
CA ARG A 69 7.40 -7.34 16.75
C ARG A 69 7.49 -8.01 15.38
N ALA A 70 8.70 -8.16 14.82
CA ALA A 70 8.87 -8.76 13.49
C ALA A 70 8.40 -10.22 13.46
N LEU A 71 8.77 -11.02 14.47
CA LEU A 71 8.40 -12.43 14.50
C LEU A 71 6.88 -12.66 14.46
N PRO A 72 6.05 -12.08 15.36
CA PRO A 72 4.60 -12.29 15.28
C PRO A 72 3.98 -11.74 13.99
N ALA A 73 4.51 -10.66 13.42
CA ALA A 73 4.05 -10.14 12.13
C ALA A 73 4.45 -11.06 10.95
N MET A 74 5.62 -11.70 11.01
CA MET A 74 6.09 -12.64 10.00
C MET A 74 5.20 -13.88 9.90
N LEU A 75 4.54 -14.26 11.01
CA LEU A 75 3.60 -15.38 11.02
C LEU A 75 2.29 -15.10 10.27
N SER A 76 2.06 -13.86 9.83
CA SER A 76 0.88 -13.53 9.04
C SER A 76 0.98 -14.05 7.60
N ALA A 77 -0.17 -14.42 7.02
CA ALA A 77 -0.25 -14.82 5.62
C ALA A 77 0.22 -13.70 4.70
N GLN A 78 -0.07 -12.43 5.02
CA GLN A 78 0.36 -11.28 4.21
C GLN A 78 1.88 -11.17 4.11
N ALA A 79 2.58 -11.25 5.25
CA ALA A 79 4.03 -11.14 5.28
C ALA A 79 4.67 -12.27 4.48
N LEU A 80 4.23 -13.52 4.71
CA LEU A 80 4.75 -14.69 4.01
C LEU A 80 4.50 -14.61 2.50
N LEU A 81 3.28 -14.27 2.07
CA LEU A 81 2.97 -14.10 0.64
C LEU A 81 3.81 -12.99 0.02
N THR A 82 4.08 -11.91 0.74
CA THR A 82 4.93 -10.83 0.25
C THR A 82 6.36 -11.29 0.00
N PHE A 83 6.93 -12.08 0.92
CA PHE A 83 8.26 -12.68 0.70
C PHE A 83 8.25 -13.71 -0.44
N LEU A 84 7.25 -14.58 -0.49
CA LEU A 84 7.15 -15.65 -1.49
C LEU A 84 6.98 -15.10 -2.92
N LEU A 85 6.13 -14.08 -3.06
CA LEU A 85 5.83 -13.44 -4.35
C LEU A 85 6.83 -12.33 -4.70
N GLY A 86 7.68 -11.89 -3.77
CA GLY A 86 8.60 -10.78 -3.97
C GLY A 86 7.89 -9.43 -4.11
N GLN A 87 6.80 -9.22 -3.37
CA GLN A 87 6.02 -7.99 -3.38
C GLN A 87 6.81 -6.79 -2.81
N VAL A 88 6.44 -5.58 -3.21
CA VAL A 88 7.07 -4.33 -2.73
C VAL A 88 6.54 -3.82 -1.39
N ASP A 89 5.50 -4.45 -0.84
CA ASP A 89 4.74 -3.94 0.31
C ASP A 89 5.59 -3.74 1.57
N ILE A 90 6.65 -4.54 1.77
CA ILE A 90 7.60 -4.35 2.88
C ILE A 90 8.48 -3.11 2.67
N VAL A 91 8.91 -2.85 1.44
CA VAL A 91 9.65 -1.61 1.12
C VAL A 91 8.73 -0.40 1.33
N MET A 92 7.47 -0.50 0.89
CA MET A 92 6.46 0.53 1.11
C MET A 92 6.18 0.75 2.61
N MET A 93 6.18 -0.31 3.42
CA MET A 93 6.13 -0.21 4.88
C MET A 93 7.28 0.63 5.44
N GLY A 94 8.49 0.51 4.87
CA GLY A 94 9.63 1.35 5.22
C GLY A 94 9.44 2.82 4.88
N LEU A 95 8.93 3.12 3.68
CA LEU A 95 8.59 4.48 3.28
C LEU A 95 7.50 5.06 4.19
N TYR A 96 6.51 4.25 4.57
CA TYR A 96 5.46 4.66 5.49
C TYR A 96 6.00 4.99 6.89
N ALA A 97 6.89 4.14 7.44
CA ALA A 97 7.56 4.43 8.71
C ALA A 97 8.40 5.73 8.64
N MET A 98 9.01 6.03 7.50
CA MET A 98 9.72 7.30 7.27
C MET A 98 8.77 8.50 7.32
N ILE A 99 7.56 8.40 6.75
CA ILE A 99 6.53 9.45 6.85
C ILE A 99 6.11 9.65 8.30
N GLN A 100 5.80 8.57 9.02
CA GLN A 100 5.35 8.64 10.42
C GLN A 100 6.40 9.25 11.36
N SER A 101 7.69 9.06 11.08
CA SER A 101 8.77 9.61 11.90
C SER A 101 8.78 11.15 11.96
N GLY A 102 8.01 11.84 11.10
CA GLY A 102 7.98 13.30 11.01
C GLY A 102 9.31 13.91 10.53
N GLY A 103 10.25 13.08 10.08
CA GLY A 103 11.57 13.50 9.64
C GLY A 103 11.57 14.32 8.35
N LYS A 104 12.74 14.86 8.01
CA LYS A 104 12.94 15.71 6.82
C LYS A 104 12.70 15.01 5.47
N ARG A 105 12.44 13.69 5.47
CA ARG A 105 12.38 12.81 4.29
C ARG A 105 10.97 12.29 3.96
N GLY A 106 9.93 12.75 4.65
CA GLY A 106 8.54 12.34 4.38
C GLY A 106 8.07 12.61 2.95
N GLY A 107 8.44 13.75 2.38
CA GLY A 107 8.12 14.11 0.98
C GLY A 107 8.76 13.17 -0.04
N ILE A 108 10.01 12.76 0.19
CA ILE A 108 10.71 11.77 -0.63
C ILE A 108 9.99 10.42 -0.53
N ALA A 109 9.69 9.99 0.69
CA ALA A 109 8.98 8.73 0.92
C ALA A 109 7.60 8.70 0.24
N LEU A 110 6.85 9.80 0.31
CA LEU A 110 5.56 9.92 -0.37
C LEU A 110 5.71 9.87 -1.89
N ALA A 111 6.76 10.47 -2.47
CA ALA A 111 7.00 10.45 -3.91
C ALA A 111 7.22 9.02 -4.45
N PHE A 112 7.81 8.13 -3.65
CA PHE A 112 7.92 6.71 -4.01
C PHE A 112 6.64 5.93 -3.72
N LEU A 113 5.93 6.22 -2.63
CA LEU A 113 4.66 5.54 -2.31
C LEU A 113 3.57 5.79 -3.36
N VAL A 114 3.50 6.99 -3.95
CA VAL A 114 2.50 7.29 -5.01
C VAL A 114 2.71 6.48 -6.30
N LEU A 115 3.87 5.84 -6.48
CA LEU A 115 4.09 4.88 -7.56
C LEU A 115 3.21 3.62 -7.40
N LYS A 116 2.68 3.38 -6.18
CA LYS A 116 1.63 2.41 -5.88
C LYS A 116 0.37 3.18 -5.44
N PRO A 117 -0.37 3.81 -6.37
CA PRO A 117 -1.39 4.81 -6.01
C PRO A 117 -2.51 4.25 -5.13
N HIS A 118 -2.82 2.96 -5.26
CA HIS A 118 -3.88 2.32 -4.49
C HIS A 118 -3.58 2.18 -2.99
N ILE A 119 -2.33 2.25 -2.54
CA ILE A 119 -2.02 2.24 -1.10
C ILE A 119 -2.12 3.64 -0.47
N VAL A 120 -1.87 4.71 -1.24
CA VAL A 120 -1.83 6.09 -0.72
C VAL A 120 -2.93 7.00 -1.26
N LEU A 121 -4.00 6.43 -1.81
CA LEU A 121 -5.07 7.18 -2.47
C LEU A 121 -5.64 8.29 -1.58
N LEU A 122 -5.86 7.99 -0.29
CA LEU A 122 -6.35 8.96 0.68
C LEU A 122 -5.22 9.67 1.45
N LEU A 123 -4.13 8.95 1.73
CA LEU A 123 -3.00 9.47 2.49
C LEU A 123 -2.28 10.61 1.77
N ALA A 124 -2.01 10.46 0.47
CA ALA A 124 -1.28 11.45 -0.31
C ALA A 124 -1.95 12.84 -0.29
N PRO A 125 -3.23 13.01 -0.69
CA PRO A 125 -3.88 14.32 -0.63
C PRO A 125 -3.94 14.88 0.80
N PHE A 126 -4.12 14.02 1.81
CA PHE A 126 -4.13 14.44 3.21
C PHE A 126 -2.78 15.01 3.66
N LEU A 127 -1.69 14.31 3.36
CA LEU A 127 -0.34 14.75 3.71
C LEU A 127 0.06 16.01 2.93
N LEU A 128 -0.26 16.10 1.64
CA LEU A 128 0.02 17.28 0.82
C LEU A 128 -0.73 18.50 1.35
N TRP A 129 -2.01 18.36 1.70
CA TRP A 129 -2.79 19.41 2.34
C TRP A 129 -2.19 19.84 3.69
N ARG A 130 -1.85 18.87 4.54
CA ARG A 130 -1.24 19.15 5.84
C ARG A 130 0.12 19.83 5.70
N TRP A 131 0.98 19.37 4.80
CA TRP A 131 2.32 19.94 4.57
C TRP A 131 2.26 21.31 3.90
N TRP A 132 1.27 21.56 3.04
CA TRP A 132 1.01 22.91 2.52
C TRP A 132 0.83 23.93 3.64
N GLN A 133 0.10 23.54 4.70
CA GLN A 133 -0.17 24.38 5.86
C GLN A 133 0.98 24.43 6.88
N THR A 134 1.65 23.30 7.11
CA THR A 134 2.55 23.15 8.28
C THR A 134 4.02 22.92 7.94
N ASN A 135 4.34 22.39 6.75
CA ASN A 135 5.71 22.00 6.40
C ASN A 135 5.95 21.99 4.88
N ARG A 136 6.03 23.17 4.28
CA ARG A 136 6.23 23.35 2.82
C ARG A 136 7.49 22.68 2.29
N ARG A 137 8.50 22.46 3.13
CA ARG A 137 9.73 21.75 2.73
C ARG A 137 9.47 20.30 2.32
N GLN A 138 8.56 19.60 2.99
CA GLN A 138 8.19 18.23 2.60
C GLN A 138 7.47 18.22 1.24
N LEU A 139 6.59 19.19 1.02
CA LEU A 139 5.93 19.37 -0.26
C LEU A 139 6.94 19.60 -1.39
N TRP A 140 7.93 20.47 -1.18
CA TRP A 140 8.99 20.69 -2.17
C TRP A 140 9.80 19.43 -2.47
N TRP A 141 10.16 18.64 -1.46
CA TRP A 141 10.85 17.36 -1.69
C TRP A 141 9.99 16.37 -2.47
N PHE A 142 8.70 16.29 -2.16
CA PHE A 142 7.75 15.47 -2.92
C PHE A 142 7.70 15.92 -4.39
N LEU A 143 7.51 17.21 -4.63
CA LEU A 143 7.43 17.77 -5.98
C LEU A 143 8.74 17.59 -6.75
N ALA A 144 9.89 17.84 -6.13
CA ALA A 144 11.19 17.70 -6.76
C ALA A 144 11.47 16.24 -7.17
N VAL A 145 11.32 15.29 -6.24
CA VAL A 145 11.56 13.86 -6.52
C VAL A 145 10.54 13.33 -7.53
N GLY A 146 9.25 13.66 -7.34
CA GLY A 146 8.19 13.26 -8.27
C GLY A 146 8.40 13.81 -9.68
N SER A 147 8.84 15.07 -9.81
CA SER A 147 9.14 15.69 -11.10
C SER A 147 10.34 15.04 -11.78
N VAL A 148 11.40 14.73 -11.03
CA VAL A 148 12.57 14.02 -11.58
C VAL A 148 12.17 12.63 -12.09
N LEU A 149 11.41 11.87 -11.31
CA LEU A 149 10.92 10.55 -11.72
C LEU A 149 10.03 10.64 -12.96
N ALA A 150 9.05 11.55 -12.97
CA ALA A 150 8.15 11.73 -14.10
C ALA A 150 8.89 12.21 -15.37
N LEU A 151 9.79 13.18 -15.24
CA LEU A 151 10.58 13.69 -16.35
C LEU A 151 11.49 12.61 -16.93
N ALA A 152 12.17 11.83 -16.08
CA ALA A 152 12.97 10.69 -16.53
C ALA A 152 12.12 9.66 -17.29
N SER A 153 10.90 9.38 -16.82
CA SER A 153 9.94 8.51 -17.53
C SER A 153 9.51 9.08 -18.88
N PHE A 154 9.25 10.39 -18.98
CA PHE A 154 8.91 11.02 -20.25
C PHE A 154 10.07 11.07 -21.23
N ILE A 155 11.30 11.26 -20.76
CA ILE A 155 12.51 11.23 -21.61
C ILE A 155 12.73 9.81 -22.16
N LEU A 156 12.59 8.79 -21.33
CA LEU A 156 12.81 7.40 -21.75
C LEU A 156 11.68 6.86 -22.64
N GLN A 157 10.43 7.20 -22.33
CA GLN A 157 9.27 6.70 -23.06
C GLN A 157 8.13 7.73 -23.01
N PRO A 158 8.05 8.67 -23.96
CA PRO A 158 7.10 9.79 -23.91
C PRO A 158 5.61 9.38 -23.80
N ASN A 159 5.26 8.20 -24.32
CA ASN A 159 3.91 7.67 -24.32
C ASN A 159 3.60 6.70 -23.17
N TRP A 160 4.46 6.59 -22.15
CA TRP A 160 4.33 5.59 -21.07
C TRP A 160 2.99 5.64 -20.36
N ALA A 161 2.43 6.84 -20.15
CA ALA A 161 1.14 7.01 -19.49
C ALA A 161 -0.01 6.42 -20.33
N PHE A 162 0.02 6.60 -21.65
CA PHE A 162 -0.96 5.99 -22.56
C PHE A 162 -0.80 4.46 -22.61
N SER A 163 0.44 3.96 -22.67
CA SER A 163 0.72 2.52 -22.61
C SER A 163 0.22 1.88 -21.32
N LEU A 164 0.42 2.55 -20.17
CA LEU A 164 -0.08 2.10 -18.88
C LEU A 164 -1.61 2.05 -18.86
N LEU A 165 -2.27 3.13 -19.30
CA LEU A 165 -3.73 3.21 -19.29
C LEU A 165 -4.37 2.12 -20.16
N ALA A 166 -3.82 1.90 -21.35
CA ALA A 166 -4.27 0.83 -22.25
C ALA A 166 -4.20 -0.56 -21.61
N ARG A 167 -3.22 -0.80 -20.72
CA ARG A 167 -3.02 -2.11 -20.05
C ARG A 167 -3.74 -2.24 -18.71
N SER A 168 -3.91 -1.14 -17.99
CA SER A 168 -4.52 -1.13 -16.64
C SER A 168 -6.01 -1.49 -16.63
N GLY A 169 -6.72 -1.29 -17.74
CA GLY A 169 -8.15 -1.61 -17.86
C GLY A 169 -8.48 -3.10 -17.65
N GLU A 170 -7.55 -4.01 -17.96
CA GLU A 170 -7.77 -5.46 -17.90
C GLU A 170 -7.81 -6.04 -16.47
N ARG A 171 -7.25 -5.32 -15.49
CA ARG A 171 -7.09 -5.79 -14.10
C ARG A 171 -8.11 -5.22 -13.11
N MET A 172 -9.05 -4.39 -13.53
CA MET A 172 -10.10 -3.84 -12.63
C MET A 172 -11.13 -4.90 -12.23
N ARG A 173 -10.72 -5.91 -11.47
CA ARG A 173 -11.61 -6.92 -10.87
C ARG A 173 -11.95 -6.54 -9.44
N VAL A 174 -12.83 -5.56 -9.31
CA VAL A 174 -13.28 -5.03 -8.00
C VAL A 174 -13.91 -6.13 -7.11
N SER A 175 -14.46 -7.18 -7.71
CA SER A 175 -15.11 -8.31 -7.01
C SER A 175 -14.17 -9.21 -6.20
N ILE A 176 -12.85 -9.10 -6.41
CA ILE A 176 -11.81 -9.88 -5.72
C ILE A 176 -11.06 -9.00 -4.69
N SER A 177 -11.41 -7.72 -4.54
CA SER A 177 -10.68 -6.85 -3.60
C SER A 177 -10.95 -7.19 -2.13
N SER A 178 -9.92 -7.14 -1.29
CA SER A 178 -10.04 -7.22 0.17
C SER A 178 -10.47 -5.90 0.82
N SER A 179 -11.23 -5.05 0.12
CA SER A 179 -11.63 -3.70 0.55
C SER A 179 -13.14 -3.58 0.79
N LEU A 180 -13.61 -2.39 1.13
CA LEU A 180 -15.04 -2.03 1.17
C LEU A 180 -15.77 -2.46 -0.12
N TRP A 181 -15.09 -2.31 -1.26
CA TRP A 181 -15.67 -2.62 -2.56
C TRP A 181 -15.99 -4.11 -2.72
N GLY A 182 -15.03 -4.98 -2.38
CA GLY A 182 -15.24 -6.42 -2.41
C GLY A 182 -16.20 -6.90 -1.33
N MET A 183 -16.13 -6.31 -0.12
CA MET A 183 -17.04 -6.63 0.98
C MET A 183 -18.51 -6.38 0.63
N LEU A 184 -18.82 -5.32 -0.12
CA LEU A 184 -20.19 -4.97 -0.51
C LEU A 184 -20.63 -5.55 -1.86
N SER A 185 -19.77 -6.29 -2.55
CA SER A 185 -20.04 -6.81 -3.90
C SER A 185 -21.09 -7.93 -3.96
N PHE A 186 -21.71 -8.29 -2.83
CA PHE A 186 -22.91 -9.13 -2.79
C PHE A 186 -24.19 -8.37 -3.18
N LEU A 187 -24.15 -7.04 -3.19
CA LEU A 187 -25.27 -6.20 -3.60
C LEU A 187 -25.45 -6.20 -5.14
N PRO A 188 -26.67 -5.98 -5.66
CA PRO A 188 -26.89 -5.79 -7.09
C PRO A 188 -26.08 -4.61 -7.63
N ALA A 189 -25.51 -4.74 -8.83
CA ALA A 189 -24.58 -3.75 -9.40
C ALA A 189 -25.07 -2.28 -9.38
N PRO A 190 -26.34 -1.96 -9.71
CA PRO A 190 -26.83 -0.57 -9.67
C PRO A 190 -26.84 0.03 -8.25
N VAL A 191 -27.07 -0.79 -7.24
CA VAL A 191 -27.15 -0.39 -5.82
C VAL A 191 -25.76 -0.38 -5.19
N TRP A 192 -24.95 -1.40 -5.50
CA TRP A 192 -23.60 -1.60 -4.96
C TRP A 192 -22.73 -0.36 -5.11
N PHE A 193 -22.61 0.17 -6.33
CA PHE A 193 -21.74 1.32 -6.58
C PHE A 193 -22.15 2.55 -5.77
N GLY A 194 -23.45 2.89 -5.77
CA GLY A 194 -23.98 4.02 -5.01
C GLY A 194 -23.75 3.88 -3.51
N VAL A 195 -24.00 2.70 -2.96
CA VAL A 195 -23.79 2.39 -1.53
C VAL A 195 -22.31 2.49 -1.15
N VAL A 196 -21.41 1.91 -1.95
CA VAL A 196 -19.96 1.97 -1.69
C VAL A 196 -19.46 3.41 -1.72
N VAL A 197 -19.84 4.19 -2.74
CA VAL A 197 -19.43 5.60 -2.85
C VAL A 197 -19.95 6.42 -1.67
N LEU A 198 -21.22 6.23 -1.28
CA LEU A 198 -21.81 6.94 -0.15
C LEU A 198 -21.05 6.63 1.16
N ILE A 199 -20.79 5.35 1.44
CA ILE A 199 -20.03 4.93 2.63
C ILE A 199 -18.60 5.47 2.57
N ALA A 200 -17.94 5.39 1.41
CA ALA A 200 -16.57 5.88 1.24
C ALA A 200 -16.49 7.38 1.53
N VAL A 201 -17.39 8.20 0.98
CA VAL A 201 -17.44 9.65 1.24
C VAL A 201 -17.70 9.93 2.72
N ALA A 202 -18.65 9.24 3.34
CA ALA A 202 -18.96 9.41 4.76
C ALA A 202 -17.73 9.11 5.65
N LEU A 203 -17.02 8.01 5.38
CA LEU A 203 -15.82 7.63 6.11
C LEU A 203 -14.66 8.61 5.86
N ILE A 204 -14.48 9.08 4.62
CA ILE A 204 -13.47 10.09 4.29
C ILE A 204 -13.72 11.37 5.07
N VAL A 205 -14.94 11.91 5.05
CA VAL A 205 -15.30 13.12 5.79
C VAL A 205 -15.08 12.93 7.29
N TRP A 206 -15.43 11.76 7.82
CA TRP A 206 -15.24 11.42 9.22
C TRP A 206 -13.76 11.40 9.62
N VAL A 207 -12.91 10.69 8.88
CA VAL A 207 -11.47 10.58 9.21
C VAL A 207 -10.71 11.88 8.99
N TRP A 208 -11.11 12.68 8.00
CA TRP A 208 -10.45 13.95 7.69
C TRP A 208 -10.52 14.94 8.86
N ARG A 209 -11.60 14.85 9.67
CA ARG A 209 -11.77 15.66 10.88
C ARG A 209 -10.80 15.27 11.99
N TRP A 210 -10.27 14.05 12.00
CA TRP A 210 -9.38 13.56 13.06
C TRP A 210 -7.96 14.11 12.94
N LYS A 211 -7.56 14.55 11.74
CA LYS A 211 -6.19 14.99 11.43
C LYS A 211 -5.10 13.98 11.85
N ASN A 212 -5.46 12.70 11.94
CA ASN A 212 -4.57 11.62 12.34
C ASN A 212 -4.13 10.82 11.11
N VAL A 213 -2.82 10.72 10.89
CA VAL A 213 -2.22 10.07 9.71
C VAL A 213 -2.56 8.58 9.66
N ASP A 214 -2.50 7.88 10.80
CA ASP A 214 -2.68 6.43 10.87
C ASP A 214 -4.13 6.02 10.58
N ALA A 215 -5.08 6.84 11.05
CA ALA A 215 -6.49 6.64 10.75
C ALA A 215 -6.78 6.86 9.26
N VAL A 216 -6.21 7.92 8.66
CA VAL A 216 -6.38 8.23 7.24
C VAL A 216 -5.79 7.12 6.38
N GLU A 217 -4.60 6.62 6.70
CA GLU A 217 -3.97 5.53 5.96
C GLU A 217 -4.78 4.23 6.07
N THR A 218 -5.17 3.85 7.29
CA THR A 218 -5.95 2.61 7.50
C THR A 218 -7.25 2.66 6.71
N LEU A 219 -7.94 3.81 6.74
CA LEU A 219 -9.13 4.00 5.94
C LEU A 219 -8.82 4.00 4.44
N GLY A 220 -7.73 4.63 4.01
CA GLY A 220 -7.28 4.63 2.62
C GLY A 220 -7.12 3.23 2.06
N LEU A 221 -6.46 2.33 2.79
CA LEU A 221 -6.33 0.91 2.42
C LEU A 221 -7.70 0.21 2.38
N PHE A 222 -8.58 0.48 3.34
CA PHE A 222 -9.92 -0.13 3.33
C PHE A 222 -10.82 0.37 2.20
N LEU A 223 -10.67 1.63 1.77
CA LEU A 223 -11.49 2.24 0.72
C LEU A 223 -10.94 2.01 -0.69
N SER A 224 -9.72 1.51 -0.82
CA SER A 224 -9.08 1.37 -2.11
C SER A 224 -9.59 0.11 -2.85
N PRO A 225 -10.13 0.25 -4.08
CA PRO A 225 -10.76 -0.86 -4.81
C PRO A 225 -9.75 -1.90 -5.32
N PHE A 226 -8.44 -1.65 -5.16
CA PHE A 226 -7.36 -2.48 -5.69
C PHE A 226 -6.48 -3.06 -4.58
N ILE A 227 -7.00 -3.12 -3.36
CA ILE A 227 -6.30 -3.71 -2.22
C ILE A 227 -6.59 -5.20 -2.17
N PHE A 228 -5.51 -5.95 -2.01
CA PHE A 228 -5.47 -7.38 -1.72
C PHE A 228 -4.97 -7.60 -0.30
N ALA A 229 -5.12 -8.81 0.22
CA ALA A 229 -4.75 -9.14 1.59
C ALA A 229 -3.32 -8.67 1.94
N TYR A 230 -2.34 -8.91 1.06
CA TYR A 230 -0.93 -8.57 1.30
C TYR A 230 -0.63 -7.07 1.37
N ASN A 231 -1.52 -6.20 0.89
CA ASN A 231 -1.33 -4.74 0.98
C ASN A 231 -1.60 -4.18 2.39
N TYR A 232 -1.98 -5.01 3.36
CA TYR A 232 -2.18 -4.60 4.75
C TYR A 232 -0.89 -4.58 5.59
N ILE A 233 0.26 -4.98 5.04
CA ILE A 233 1.55 -4.96 5.75
C ILE A 233 1.90 -3.58 6.36
N PRO A 234 1.68 -2.43 5.68
CA PRO A 234 1.95 -1.12 6.26
C PRO A 234 1.25 -0.89 7.61
N LEU A 235 0.08 -1.50 7.83
CA LEU A 235 -0.65 -1.39 9.11
C LEU A 235 0.13 -1.96 10.30
N TYR A 236 1.05 -2.91 10.09
CA TYR A 236 1.85 -3.51 11.17
C TYR A 236 2.74 -2.50 11.87
N THR A 237 3.14 -1.43 11.18
CA THR A 237 3.93 -0.34 11.77
C THR A 237 3.17 0.36 12.89
N MET A 238 1.86 0.51 12.72
CA MET A 238 0.97 1.24 13.61
C MET A 238 0.65 0.47 14.90
N PHE A 239 0.69 -0.87 14.88
CA PHE A 239 0.33 -1.69 16.04
C PHE A 239 1.50 -1.94 16.99
N LYS A 240 1.52 -1.24 18.13
CA LYS A 240 2.60 -1.34 19.14
C LYS A 240 2.63 -2.68 19.89
N SER A 241 1.53 -3.42 19.94
CA SER A 241 1.40 -4.65 20.74
C SER A 241 1.61 -5.92 19.91
N SER A 242 2.55 -6.77 20.31
CA SER A 242 2.76 -8.09 19.70
C SER A 242 1.51 -8.99 19.76
N ARG A 243 0.67 -8.82 20.79
CA ARG A 243 -0.60 -9.58 20.90
C ARG A 243 -1.57 -9.20 19.79
N VAL A 244 -1.62 -7.91 19.44
CA VAL A 244 -2.46 -7.42 18.33
C VAL A 244 -1.94 -7.96 17.00
N LEU A 245 -0.62 -7.95 16.79
CA LEU A 245 -0.03 -8.52 15.59
C LEU A 245 -0.25 -10.02 15.46
N LEU A 246 -0.21 -10.77 16.56
CA LEU A 246 -0.55 -12.20 16.56
C LEU A 246 -2.04 -12.43 16.22
N ALA A 247 -2.94 -11.60 16.75
CA ALA A 247 -4.36 -11.66 16.38
C ALA A 247 -4.57 -11.34 14.90
N MET A 248 -3.85 -10.35 14.35
CA MET A 248 -3.87 -10.07 12.92
C MET A 248 -3.30 -11.22 12.09
N ALA A 249 -2.24 -11.87 12.55
CA ALA A 249 -1.69 -13.06 11.89
C ALA A 249 -2.73 -14.19 11.86
N ALA A 250 -3.41 -14.47 12.97
CA ALA A 250 -4.50 -15.46 13.00
C ALA A 250 -5.66 -15.08 12.04
N LEU A 251 -6.12 -13.83 12.09
CA LEU A 251 -7.17 -13.32 11.19
C LEU A 251 -6.75 -13.39 9.72
N SER A 252 -5.47 -13.18 9.42
CA SER A 252 -4.96 -13.25 8.05
C SER A 252 -5.03 -14.65 7.47
N TRP A 253 -4.69 -15.67 8.25
CA TRP A 253 -4.79 -17.07 7.84
C TRP A 253 -6.24 -17.50 7.71
N PHE A 254 -7.11 -17.04 8.61
CA PHE A 254 -8.54 -17.27 8.51
C PHE A 254 -9.12 -16.63 7.23
N GLY A 255 -8.76 -15.38 6.94
CA GLY A 255 -9.15 -14.69 5.71
C GLY A 255 -8.66 -15.42 4.46
N PHE A 256 -7.38 -15.83 4.45
CA PHE A 256 -6.78 -16.61 3.36
C PHE A 256 -7.49 -17.95 3.15
N TRP A 257 -7.81 -18.68 4.21
CA TRP A 257 -8.50 -19.96 4.14
C TRP A 257 -9.92 -19.83 3.55
N ILE A 258 -10.69 -18.82 3.99
CA ILE A 258 -12.00 -18.54 3.38
C ILE A 258 -11.83 -18.14 1.92
N ALA A 259 -10.80 -17.35 1.61
CA ALA A 259 -10.56 -16.89 0.25
C ALA A 259 -10.27 -18.04 -0.72
N ASP A 260 -9.52 -19.03 -0.26
CA ASP A 260 -9.26 -20.29 -0.97
C ASP A 260 -10.56 -21.06 -1.21
N MET A 261 -11.38 -21.25 -0.17
CA MET A 261 -12.67 -21.95 -0.27
C MET A 261 -13.67 -21.27 -1.22
N GLN A 262 -13.72 -19.94 -1.22
CA GLN A 262 -14.70 -19.18 -2.00
C GLN A 262 -14.16 -18.67 -3.34
N SER A 263 -12.88 -18.95 -3.65
CA SER A 263 -12.17 -18.39 -4.79
C SER A 263 -12.30 -16.85 -4.88
N ASN A 264 -12.36 -16.14 -3.75
CA ASN A 264 -12.46 -14.67 -3.70
C ASN A 264 -11.75 -14.10 -2.46
N ASP A 265 -11.09 -12.93 -2.55
CA ASP A 265 -10.28 -12.37 -1.43
C ASP A 265 -11.09 -11.46 -0.48
N ARG A 266 -12.43 -11.56 -0.50
CA ARG A 266 -13.31 -10.64 0.25
C ARG A 266 -13.19 -10.82 1.76
N ALA A 267 -12.99 -12.07 2.21
CA ALA A 267 -12.85 -12.39 3.63
C ALA A 267 -11.61 -11.73 4.27
N SER A 268 -10.57 -11.47 3.48
CA SER A 268 -9.39 -10.75 3.95
C SER A 268 -9.68 -9.29 4.32
N ALA A 269 -10.81 -8.71 3.88
CA ALA A 269 -11.27 -7.39 4.32
C ALA A 269 -11.54 -7.34 5.83
N LEU A 270 -11.79 -8.47 6.48
CA LEU A 270 -11.96 -8.56 7.94
C LEU A 270 -10.71 -8.08 8.69
N VAL A 271 -9.52 -8.23 8.13
CA VAL A 271 -8.26 -7.73 8.70
C VAL A 271 -8.29 -6.19 8.77
N ALA A 272 -8.76 -5.55 7.70
CA ALA A 272 -8.89 -4.10 7.63
C ALA A 272 -9.97 -3.57 8.56
N VAL A 273 -11.13 -4.22 8.58
CA VAL A 273 -12.24 -3.88 9.50
C VAL A 273 -11.78 -3.98 10.95
N PHE A 274 -11.08 -5.05 11.31
CA PHE A 274 -10.52 -5.23 12.65
C PHE A 274 -9.53 -4.10 13.00
N ALA A 275 -8.62 -3.75 12.08
CA ALA A 275 -7.70 -2.62 12.25
C ALA A 275 -8.44 -1.30 12.49
N ILE A 276 -9.45 -0.98 11.66
CA ILE A 276 -10.29 0.22 11.80
C ILE A 276 -10.97 0.27 13.18
N ILE A 277 -11.55 -0.85 13.63
CA ILE A 277 -12.21 -0.93 14.94
C ILE A 277 -11.22 -0.64 16.07
N LEU A 278 -10.01 -1.19 15.99
CA LEU A 278 -8.97 -0.93 16.99
C LEU A 278 -8.56 0.55 17.03
N PHE A 279 -8.36 1.18 15.88
CA PHE A 279 -8.05 2.62 15.83
C PHE A 279 -9.20 3.48 16.32
N ALA A 280 -10.43 3.15 15.95
CA ALA A 280 -11.61 3.88 16.44
C ALA A 280 -11.73 3.81 17.98
N ARG A 281 -11.48 2.62 18.56
CA ARG A 281 -11.46 2.44 20.02
C ARG A 281 -10.33 3.23 20.68
N GLN A 282 -9.13 3.21 20.10
CA GLN A 282 -7.99 3.97 20.62
C GLN A 282 -8.27 5.47 20.60
N TRP A 283 -8.78 6.00 19.49
CA TRP A 283 -9.11 7.42 19.34
C TRP A 283 -10.19 7.88 20.34
N LEU A 284 -11.25 7.08 20.54
CA LEU A 284 -12.27 7.38 21.53
C LEU A 284 -11.67 7.48 22.94
N ARG A 285 -10.76 6.57 23.32
CA ARG A 285 -10.08 6.61 24.62
C ARG A 285 -9.24 7.87 24.77
N GLU A 286 -8.42 8.21 23.77
CA GLU A 286 -7.58 9.41 23.79
C GLU A 286 -8.42 10.69 23.93
N ARG A 287 -9.58 10.77 23.25
CA ARG A 287 -10.50 11.91 23.36
C ARG A 287 -11.15 12.02 24.75
N HIS A 288 -11.49 10.89 25.37
CA HIS A 288 -12.03 10.88 26.74
C HIS A 288 -10.99 11.29 27.78
N SER A 289 -9.72 10.90 27.60
CA SER A 289 -8.62 11.31 28.48
C SER A 289 -8.19 12.77 28.34
N GLN A 290 -8.58 13.44 27.25
CA GLN A 290 -8.26 14.85 26.99
C GLN A 290 -9.35 15.82 27.43
N LYS A 291 -10.50 15.36 27.94
CA LYS A 291 -11.44 16.27 28.62
C LYS A 291 -10.76 16.70 29.93
N PRO A 292 -10.41 17.99 30.09
CA PRO A 292 -9.87 18.46 31.36
C PRO A 292 -10.93 18.25 32.45
N ASP A 293 -10.47 18.06 33.69
CA ASP A 293 -11.31 18.15 34.89
C ASP A 293 -11.86 19.58 34.97
N GLU A 294 -12.90 19.88 34.17
CA GLU A 294 -13.76 21.05 34.33
C GLU A 294 -14.65 20.79 35.55
N GLY A 295 -14.05 20.89 36.73
CA GLY A 295 -14.67 20.56 38.00
C GLY A 295 -13.78 20.92 39.18
N GLY A 296 -13.35 22.18 39.24
CA GLY A 296 -12.76 22.82 40.42
C GLY A 296 -13.45 24.14 40.68
#